data_AF-G0VIL8-F1
#
_entry.id   AF-G0VIL8-F1
#
_cell.length_a   1.000
_cell.length_b   1.000
_cell.length_c   1.000
_cell.angle_alpha   90.00
_cell.angle_beta   90.00
_cell.angle_gamma   90.00
#
_symmetry.space_group_name_H-M   'P 1'
#
loop_
_entity.id
_entity.type
_entity.pdbx_description
1 polymer ?
#
loop_
_entity_poly.entity_id
_entity_poly.type
_entity_poly.pdbx_seq_one_letter_code
_entity_poly.pdbx_strand_id
1 'polypeptide(L)'
;MAGTLSSINILYLRIVFLLTIAFYCFKDINVLIDNTYVLILSQAMNLPVLTMSKYNGQLGLFAFLFASLALTDVVPILENNQKYLNSIVPFRLLMYFTVTSLSYIWESNLYLHNNMVFIYSFVEVWLNFIIYNSLREEKNEEFKLQNRYMNDGLIEEPQPFETIVEEVEEVEVPQSN
;
A
#
# COMPACT_ATOMS: atom_id res chain seq x y z
N MET A 1 2.81 -17.71 -6.88
CA MET A 1 1.99 -17.29 -8.04
C MET A 1 1.89 -15.78 -7.96
N ALA A 2 2.42 -15.05 -8.95
CA ALA A 2 2.37 -13.59 -8.94
C ALA A 2 0.91 -13.15 -9.11
N GLY A 3 0.28 -12.79 -7.98
CA GLY A 3 -1.04 -12.19 -7.98
C GLY A 3 -1.00 -10.89 -8.76
N THR A 4 -1.93 -10.70 -9.69
CA THR A 4 -2.08 -9.46 -10.47
C THR A 4 -2.31 -8.21 -9.58
N LEU A 5 -2.71 -8.42 -8.32
CA LEU A 5 -2.79 -7.44 -7.24
C LEU A 5 -1.52 -7.45 -6.38
N SER A 6 -0.40 -7.00 -6.93
CA SER A 6 0.79 -6.68 -6.13
C SER A 6 0.70 -5.24 -5.62
N SER A 7 1.25 -4.99 -4.43
CA SER A 7 1.33 -3.67 -3.79
C SER A 7 1.96 -2.62 -4.72
N ILE A 8 2.94 -3.05 -5.51
CA ILE A 8 3.64 -2.23 -6.49
C ILE A 8 2.69 -1.74 -7.59
N ASN A 9 1.81 -2.61 -8.10
CA ASN A 9 0.85 -2.24 -9.16
C ASN A 9 -0.15 -1.19 -8.65
N ILE A 10 -0.60 -1.33 -7.40
CA ILE A 10 -1.54 -0.38 -6.78
C ILE A 10 -0.85 0.96 -6.50
N LEU A 11 0.43 0.94 -6.11
CA LEU A 11 1.24 2.16 -5.97
C LEU A 11 1.43 2.87 -7.32
N TYR A 12 1.68 2.14 -8.40
CA TYR A 12 1.72 2.72 -9.75
C TYR A 12 0.39 3.34 -10.16
N LEU A 13 -0.74 2.67 -9.87
CA LEU A 13 -2.08 3.23 -10.11
C LEU A 13 -2.23 4.58 -9.40
N ARG A 14 -1.81 4.66 -8.13
CA ARG A 14 -1.87 5.91 -7.36
C ARG A 14 -0.99 7.01 -7.96
N ILE A 15 0.22 6.70 -8.42
CA ILE A 15 1.09 7.67 -9.08
C ILE A 15 0.44 8.21 -10.36
N VAL A 16 -0.11 7.32 -11.19
CA VAL A 16 -0.82 7.71 -12.42
C VAL A 16 -2.04 8.57 -12.10
N PHE A 17 -2.77 8.25 -11.03
CA PHE A 17 -3.89 9.05 -10.56
C PHE A 17 -3.46 10.48 -10.18
N LEU A 18 -2.39 10.64 -9.39
CA LEU A 18 -1.85 11.95 -9.02
C LEU A 18 -1.37 12.75 -10.23
N LEU A 19 -0.69 12.12 -11.17
CA LEU A 19 -0.25 12.75 -12.42
C LEU A 19 -1.44 13.17 -13.29
N THR A 20 -2.51 12.37 -13.30
CA THR A 20 -3.74 12.71 -14.03
C THR A 20 -4.41 13.94 -13.45
N ILE A 21 -4.50 14.05 -12.12
CA ILE A 21 -5.01 15.25 -11.45
C ILE A 21 -4.12 16.46 -11.76
N ALA A 22 -2.79 16.30 -11.66
CA ALA A 22 -1.85 17.38 -11.98
C ALA A 22 -2.04 17.87 -13.44
N PHE A 23 -2.23 16.96 -14.39
CA PHE A 23 -2.50 17.29 -15.78
C PHE A 23 -3.81 18.08 -15.96
N TYR A 24 -4.90 17.66 -15.31
CA TYR A 24 -6.18 18.38 -15.38
C TYR A 24 -6.11 19.75 -14.68
N CYS A 25 -5.35 19.88 -13.59
CA CYS A 25 -5.09 21.18 -12.97
C CYS A 25 -4.38 22.16 -13.92
N PHE A 26 -3.50 21.68 -14.80
CA PHE A 26 -2.86 22.52 -15.83
C PHE A 26 -3.77 22.88 -16.99
N LYS A 27 -4.64 21.95 -17.42
CA LYS A 27 -5.44 22.11 -18.64
C LYS A 27 -6.78 22.78 -18.36
N ASP A 28 -7.60 22.17 -17.52
CA ASP A 28 -8.92 22.67 -17.12
C ASP A 28 -9.43 21.87 -15.92
N ILE A 29 -9.51 22.52 -14.76
CA ILE A 29 -10.00 21.90 -13.52
C ILE A 29 -11.50 21.62 -13.56
N ASN A 30 -12.27 22.33 -14.41
CA ASN A 30 -13.72 22.16 -14.45
C ASN A 30 -14.12 20.78 -14.97
N VAL A 31 -13.27 20.14 -15.78
CA VAL A 31 -13.48 18.74 -16.20
C VAL A 31 -13.57 17.79 -15.00
N LEU A 32 -12.87 18.10 -13.91
CA LEU A 32 -12.89 17.31 -12.68
C LEU A 32 -14.07 17.69 -11.77
N ILE A 33 -14.40 18.97 -11.69
CA ILE A 33 -15.50 19.49 -10.85
C ILE A 33 -16.88 19.12 -11.44
N ASP A 34 -17.06 19.26 -12.76
CA ASP A 34 -18.31 19.00 -13.46
C ASP A 34 -18.55 17.49 -13.72
N ASN A 35 -17.66 16.63 -13.23
CA ASN A 35 -17.80 15.20 -13.37
C ASN A 35 -19.03 14.70 -12.59
N THR A 36 -19.87 13.89 -13.22
CA THR A 36 -21.11 13.37 -12.62
C THR A 36 -20.87 12.63 -11.30
N TYR A 37 -19.79 11.86 -11.17
CA TYR A 37 -19.48 11.17 -9.93
C TYR A 37 -19.14 12.13 -8.79
N VAL A 38 -18.38 13.19 -9.11
CA VAL A 38 -17.99 14.23 -8.16
C VAL A 38 -19.23 15.02 -7.71
N LEU A 39 -20.13 15.35 -8.63
CA LEU A 39 -21.38 16.06 -8.34
C LEU A 39 -22.32 15.23 -7.47
N ILE A 40 -22.57 13.97 -7.82
CA ILE A 40 -23.45 13.08 -7.02
C ILE A 40 -22.89 12.89 -5.61
N LEU A 41 -21.58 12.68 -5.48
CA LEU A 41 -20.94 12.52 -4.18
C LEU A 41 -21.00 13.81 -3.34
N SER A 42 -20.78 14.97 -3.98
CA SER A 42 -20.90 16.28 -3.33
C SER A 42 -22.32 16.51 -2.79
N GLN A 43 -23.34 16.18 -3.60
CA GLN A 43 -24.74 16.31 -3.23
C GLN A 43 -25.13 15.34 -2.10
N ALA A 44 -24.66 14.09 -2.17
CA ALA A 44 -24.90 13.09 -1.13
C ALA A 44 -24.30 13.48 0.22
N MET A 45 -23.14 14.14 0.21
CA MET A 45 -22.45 14.62 1.41
C MET A 45 -22.86 16.05 1.83
N ASN A 46 -23.78 16.68 1.10
CA ASN A 46 -24.22 18.07 1.30
C ASN A 46 -23.06 19.08 1.36
N LEU A 47 -22.06 18.93 0.47
CA LEU A 47 -20.89 19.79 0.43
C LEU A 47 -21.07 20.96 -0.55
N PRO A 48 -20.54 22.16 -0.25
CA PRO A 48 -20.59 23.29 -1.17
C PRO A 48 -19.75 23.00 -2.41
N VAL A 49 -20.38 23.10 -3.58
CA VAL A 49 -19.72 22.92 -4.87
C VAL A 49 -18.85 24.14 -5.16
N LEU A 50 -17.54 23.94 -5.30
CA LEU A 50 -16.69 25.04 -5.74
C LEU A 50 -16.77 25.25 -7.24
N THR A 51 -16.99 26.51 -7.62
CA THR A 51 -16.82 26.99 -8.98
C THR A 51 -15.51 27.78 -9.04
N MET A 52 -14.50 27.25 -9.73
CA MET A 52 -13.22 27.94 -9.90
C MET A 52 -13.09 28.51 -11.31
N SER A 53 -12.54 29.72 -11.42
CA SER A 53 -12.21 30.30 -12.73
C SER A 53 -11.09 29.49 -13.39
N LYS A 54 -11.21 29.25 -14.72
CA LYS A 54 -10.26 28.45 -15.51
C LYS A 54 -8.81 28.94 -15.44
N TYR A 55 -8.60 30.24 -15.20
CA TYR A 55 -7.28 30.87 -15.17
C TYR A 55 -6.94 31.45 -13.80
N ASN A 56 -6.88 30.60 -12.77
CA ASN A 56 -6.34 30.97 -11.47
C ASN A 56 -4.88 30.50 -11.37
N GLY A 57 -3.93 31.42 -11.13
CA GLY A 57 -2.50 31.10 -10.99
C GLY A 57 -2.21 30.08 -9.87
N GLN A 58 -3.10 29.95 -8.90
CA GLN A 58 -3.01 28.94 -7.84
C GLN A 58 -3.11 27.50 -8.38
N LEU A 59 -3.84 27.27 -9.48
CA LEU A 59 -4.00 25.93 -10.08
C LEU A 59 -2.66 25.37 -10.57
N GLY A 60 -1.80 26.22 -11.14
CA GLY A 60 -0.45 25.80 -11.57
C GLY A 60 0.43 25.39 -10.39
N LEU A 61 0.32 26.08 -9.26
CA LEU A 61 1.04 25.71 -8.03
C LEU A 61 0.55 24.36 -7.49
N PHE A 62 -0.77 24.14 -7.45
CA PHE A 62 -1.34 22.84 -7.04
C PHE A 62 -0.93 21.72 -7.99
N ALA A 63 -0.94 21.95 -9.30
CA ALA A 63 -0.48 20.97 -10.28
C ALA A 63 0.98 20.55 -10.04
N PHE A 64 1.86 21.52 -9.77
CA PHE A 64 3.25 21.24 -9.43
C PHE A 64 3.39 20.46 -8.11
N LEU A 65 2.61 20.81 -7.09
CA LEU A 65 2.60 20.07 -5.82
C LEU A 65 2.15 18.62 -6.00
N PHE A 66 1.11 18.36 -6.78
CA PHE A 66 0.66 17.00 -7.08
C PHE A 66 1.69 16.21 -7.88
N ALA A 67 2.36 16.84 -8.84
CA ALA A 67 3.47 16.22 -9.57
C ALA A 67 4.66 15.89 -8.66
N SER A 68 4.99 16.79 -7.73
CA SER A 68 6.03 16.56 -6.72
C SER A 68 5.67 15.40 -5.78
N LEU A 69 4.42 15.34 -5.31
CA LEU A 69 3.89 14.21 -4.54
C LEU A 69 4.04 12.89 -5.31
N ALA A 70 3.64 12.86 -6.57
CA ALA A 70 3.81 11.67 -7.42
C ALA A 70 5.29 11.25 -7.52
N LEU A 71 6.21 12.20 -7.66
CA LEU A 71 7.65 11.91 -7.69
C LEU A 71 8.17 11.33 -6.38
N THR A 72 7.70 11.83 -5.23
CA THR A 72 8.09 11.27 -3.92
C THR A 72 7.69 9.80 -3.75
N ASP A 73 6.65 9.36 -4.45
CA ASP A 73 6.19 7.97 -4.44
C ASP A 73 6.91 7.08 -5.46
N VAL A 74 7.47 7.66 -6.52
CA VAL A 74 8.29 6.95 -7.49
C VAL A 74 9.61 6.48 -6.87
N VAL A 75 10.25 7.33 -6.04
CA VAL A 75 11.53 7.02 -5.37
C VAL A 75 11.53 5.69 -4.60
N PRO A 76 10.60 5.42 -3.65
CA PRO A 76 10.61 4.18 -2.89
C PRO A 76 10.29 2.94 -3.74
N ILE A 77 9.60 3.09 -4.87
CA ILE A 77 9.37 2.00 -5.82
C ILE A 77 10.67 1.65 -6.56
N LEU A 78 11.46 2.65 -6.95
CA LEU A 78 12.76 2.42 -7.59
C LEU A 78 13.76 1.76 -6.64
N GLU A 79 13.72 2.09 -5.35
CA GLU A 79 14.57 1.49 -4.32
C GLU A 79 14.07 0.11 -3.88
N ASN A 80 12.85 -0.29 -4.27
CA ASN A 80 12.16 -1.50 -3.80
C ASN A 80 12.20 -1.67 -2.26
N ASN A 81 12.09 -0.55 -1.54
CA ASN A 81 12.24 -0.52 -0.08
C ASN A 81 10.91 -0.83 0.62
N GLN A 82 10.62 -2.12 0.77
CA GLN A 82 9.38 -2.62 1.37
C GLN A 82 9.18 -2.16 2.83
N LYS A 83 10.27 -1.95 3.60
CA LYS A 83 10.17 -1.48 4.99
C LYS A 83 9.70 -0.03 5.08
N TYR A 84 10.18 0.81 4.16
CA TYR A 84 9.74 2.20 4.06
C TYR A 84 8.24 2.28 3.72
N LEU A 85 7.80 1.54 2.69
CA LEU A 85 6.41 1.51 2.25
C LEU A 85 5.46 1.04 3.37
N ASN A 86 5.84 -0.01 4.09
CA ASN A 86 5.07 -0.53 5.22
C ASN A 86 4.87 0.48 6.35
N SER A 87 5.79 1.43 6.52
CA SER A 87 5.72 2.44 7.59
C SER A 87 4.99 3.72 7.14
N ILE A 88 5.25 4.16 5.91
CA ILE A 88 4.73 5.45 5.41
C ILE A 88 3.24 5.36 5.00
N VAL A 89 2.80 4.24 4.42
CA VAL A 89 1.41 4.05 3.95
C VAL A 89 0.37 4.19 5.06
N PRO A 90 0.48 3.51 6.23
CA PRO A 90 -0.51 3.68 7.30
C PRO A 90 -0.50 5.09 7.90
N PHE A 91 0.67 5.74 7.96
CA PHE A 91 0.76 7.13 8.41
C PHE A 91 0.02 8.08 7.46
N ARG A 92 0.22 7.89 6.14
CA ARG A 92 -0.47 8.65 5.10
C ARG A 92 -1.98 8.44 5.15
N LEU A 93 -2.43 7.21 5.37
CA LEU A 93 -3.85 6.89 5.58
C LEU A 93 -4.43 7.66 6.78
N LEU A 94 -3.74 7.66 7.93
CA LEU A 94 -4.17 8.41 9.10
C LEU A 94 -4.26 9.92 8.83
N MET A 95 -3.27 10.48 8.13
CA MET A 95 -3.27 11.89 7.74
C MET A 95 -4.49 12.23 6.88
N TYR A 96 -4.72 11.51 5.77
CA TYR A 96 -5.86 11.78 4.88
C TYR A 96 -7.20 11.48 5.52
N PHE A 97 -7.28 10.49 6.41
CA PHE A 97 -8.49 10.21 7.18
C PHE A 97 -8.84 11.36 8.13
N THR A 98 -7.82 11.92 8.79
CA THR A 98 -7.98 13.10 9.65
C THR A 98 -8.43 14.31 8.83
N VAL A 99 -7.79 14.57 7.69
CA VAL A 99 -8.17 15.69 6.78
C VAL A 99 -9.59 15.53 6.27
N THR A 100 -9.99 14.31 5.87
CA THR A 100 -11.36 14.03 5.41
C THR A 100 -12.38 14.28 6.51
N SER A 101 -12.09 13.82 7.73
CA SER A 101 -12.97 14.02 8.89
C SER A 101 -13.09 15.50 9.28
N LEU A 102 -11.96 16.22 9.28
CA LEU A 102 -11.94 17.67 9.56
C LEU A 102 -12.67 18.47 8.47
N SER A 103 -12.49 18.09 7.20
CA SER A 103 -13.19 18.72 6.07
C SER A 103 -14.71 18.59 6.20
N TYR A 104 -15.20 17.47 6.74
CA TYR A 104 -16.62 17.24 6.97
C TYR A 104 -17.16 17.97 8.21
N ILE A 105 -16.50 17.86 9.37
CA ILE A 105 -17.03 18.37 10.65
C ILE A 105 -16.86 19.90 10.77
N TRP A 106 -15.82 20.47 10.16
CA TRP A 106 -15.46 21.87 10.36
C TRP A 106 -16.14 22.81 9.35
N GLU A 107 -17.47 22.84 9.37
CA GLU A 107 -18.31 23.64 8.47
C GLU A 107 -18.00 25.16 8.53
N SER A 108 -17.44 25.64 9.66
CA SER A 108 -17.09 27.04 9.86
C SER A 108 -15.90 27.53 9.01
N ASN A 109 -15.04 26.62 8.54
CA ASN A 109 -13.87 26.95 7.71
C ASN A 109 -14.13 26.59 6.24
N LEU A 110 -14.68 27.54 5.47
CA LEU A 110 -14.94 27.41 4.03
C LEU A 110 -13.73 26.96 3.19
N TYR A 111 -12.50 27.20 3.67
CA TYR A 111 -11.28 26.75 2.97
C TYR A 111 -11.05 25.24 3.05
N LEU A 112 -11.49 24.59 4.13
CA LEU A 112 -11.37 23.14 4.32
C LEU A 112 -12.68 22.39 4.02
N HIS A 113 -13.81 23.05 4.23
CA HIS A 113 -15.14 22.52 3.91
C HIS A 113 -15.47 22.78 2.44
N ASN A 114 -14.82 22.01 1.57
CA ASN A 114 -14.83 22.17 0.13
C ASN A 114 -15.04 20.80 -0.53
N ASN A 115 -15.95 20.71 -1.51
CA ASN A 115 -16.23 19.45 -2.22
C ASN A 115 -14.97 18.81 -2.83
N MET A 116 -14.09 19.60 -3.42
CA MET A 116 -12.87 19.12 -4.05
C MET A 116 -11.87 18.56 -3.03
N VAL A 117 -11.70 19.24 -1.89
CA VAL A 117 -10.79 18.79 -0.82
C VAL A 117 -11.32 17.51 -0.18
N PHE A 118 -12.62 17.43 0.07
CA PHE A 118 -13.25 16.24 0.62
C PHE A 118 -13.12 15.05 -0.33
N ILE A 119 -13.50 15.21 -1.60
CA ILE A 119 -13.51 14.12 -2.58
C ILE A 119 -12.08 13.63 -2.86
N TYR A 120 -11.12 14.54 -3.01
CA TYR A 120 -9.71 14.18 -3.14
C TYR A 120 -9.22 13.37 -1.93
N SER A 121 -9.49 13.86 -0.72
CA SER A 121 -9.05 13.20 0.51
C SER A 121 -9.74 11.85 0.71
N PHE A 122 -11.01 11.74 0.36
CA PHE A 122 -11.78 10.49 0.41
C PHE A 122 -11.23 9.44 -0.54
N VAL A 123 -10.93 9.82 -1.79
CA VAL A 123 -10.30 8.91 -2.77
C VAL A 123 -8.89 8.51 -2.33
N GLU A 124 -8.11 9.43 -1.76
CA GLU A 124 -6.80 9.10 -1.18
C GLU A 124 -6.93 8.11 -0.01
N VAL A 125 -7.90 8.28 0.90
CA VAL A 125 -8.15 7.30 1.98
C VAL A 125 -8.44 5.92 1.38
N TRP A 126 -9.30 5.86 0.36
CA TRP A 126 -9.67 4.59 -0.27
C TRP A 126 -8.48 3.92 -0.97
N LEU A 127 -7.70 4.67 -1.76
CA LEU A 127 -6.50 4.15 -2.42
C LEU A 127 -5.45 3.70 -1.40
N ASN A 128 -5.15 4.50 -0.38
CA ASN A 128 -4.19 4.12 0.66
C ASN A 128 -4.67 2.90 1.45
N PHE A 129 -5.98 2.71 1.62
CA PHE A 129 -6.53 1.51 2.27
C PHE A 129 -6.30 0.25 1.43
N ILE A 130 -6.50 0.33 0.10
CA ILE A 130 -6.21 -0.79 -0.81
C ILE A 130 -4.72 -1.11 -0.82
N ILE A 131 -3.85 -0.09 -0.89
CA ILE A 131 -2.39 -0.26 -0.81
C ILE A 131 -2.00 -0.94 0.51
N TYR A 132 -2.52 -0.44 1.63
CA TYR A 132 -2.24 -1.00 2.95
C TYR A 132 -2.63 -2.47 3.07
N ASN A 133 -3.81 -2.85 2.57
CA ASN A 133 -4.26 -4.24 2.60
C ASN A 133 -3.37 -5.15 1.76
N SER A 134 -2.98 -4.70 0.56
CA SER A 134 -2.09 -5.47 -0.31
C SER A 134 -0.69 -5.64 0.31
N LEU A 135 -0.10 -4.58 0.88
CA LEU A 135 1.18 -4.70 1.60
C LEU A 135 1.08 -5.64 2.81
N ARG A 136 -0.03 -5.59 3.53
CA ARG A 136 -0.26 -6.48 4.68
C ARG A 136 -0.40 -7.94 4.25
N GLU A 137 -1.04 -8.19 3.12
CA GLU A 137 -1.18 -9.52 2.55
C GLU A 137 0.18 -10.08 2.11
N GLU A 138 0.98 -9.30 1.36
CA GLU A 138 2.34 -9.69 0.95
C GLU A 138 3.22 -10.00 2.15
N LYS A 139 3.21 -9.15 3.19
CA LYS A 139 3.95 -9.40 4.44
C LYS A 139 3.50 -10.68 5.15
N ASN A 140 2.20 -10.97 5.14
CA ASN A 140 1.66 -12.17 5.76
C ASN A 140 2.05 -13.43 4.99
N GLU A 141 2.12 -13.35 3.66
CA GLU A 141 2.63 -14.43 2.81
C GLU A 141 4.12 -14.69 3.05
N GLU A 142 4.94 -13.63 3.11
CA GLU A 142 6.36 -13.73 3.44
C GLU A 142 6.59 -14.38 4.81
N PHE A 143 5.82 -13.98 5.83
CA PHE A 143 5.92 -14.56 7.17
C PHE A 143 5.54 -16.05 7.19
N LYS A 144 4.51 -16.45 6.43
CA LYS A 144 4.14 -17.86 6.29
C LYS A 144 5.23 -18.67 5.60
N LEU A 145 5.84 -18.14 4.55
CA LEU A 145 6.95 -18.78 3.85
C LEU A 145 8.16 -18.93 4.77
N GLN A 146 8.56 -17.87 5.49
CA GLN A 146 9.66 -17.92 6.45
C GLN A 146 9.44 -18.96 7.54
N ASN A 147 8.22 -19.03 8.11
CA ASN A 147 7.90 -20.02 9.13
C ASN A 147 7.88 -21.45 8.59
N ARG A 148 7.50 -21.67 7.32
CA ARG A 148 7.61 -22.99 6.69
C ARG A 148 9.06 -23.44 6.59
N TYR A 149 9.97 -22.58 6.13
CA TYR A 149 11.39 -22.91 6.07
C TYR A 149 12.01 -23.17 7.45
N MET A 150 11.62 -22.40 8.47
CA MET A 150 12.05 -22.63 9.85
C MET A 150 11.53 -23.96 10.40
N ASN A 151 10.31 -24.37 10.03
CA ASN A 151 9.73 -25.65 10.45
C ASN A 151 10.33 -26.83 9.68
N ASP A 152 10.57 -26.69 8.38
CA ASP A 152 11.24 -27.72 7.56
C ASP A 152 12.70 -27.92 8.00
N GLY A 153 13.40 -26.86 8.43
CA GLY A 153 14.75 -26.96 9.00
C GLY A 153 14.83 -27.61 10.39
N LEU A 154 13.69 -27.79 11.08
CA LEU A 154 13.60 -28.57 12.32
C LEU A 154 13.24 -30.05 12.06
N ILE A 155 12.88 -30.39 10.83
CA ILE A 155 12.73 -31.75 10.33
C ILE A 155 14.06 -32.14 9.67
N GLU A 156 15.14 -32.26 10.46
CA GLU A 156 16.20 -33.18 10.05
C GLU A 156 15.55 -34.57 10.02
N GLU A 157 15.47 -35.18 8.83
CA GLU A 157 15.04 -36.56 8.71
C GLU A 157 15.84 -37.39 9.74
N PRO A 158 15.19 -38.20 10.60
CA PRO A 158 15.94 -39.09 11.47
C PRO A 158 16.81 -39.96 10.55
N GLN A 159 18.13 -39.77 10.65
CA GLN A 159 19.13 -40.59 9.99
C GLN A 159 18.68 -42.05 10.13
N PRO A 160 18.54 -42.82 9.03
CA PRO A 160 18.02 -44.17 9.11
C PRO A 160 19.04 -45.00 9.89
N PHE A 161 18.68 -45.30 11.14
CA PHE A 161 19.24 -46.33 12.03
C PHE A 161 20.71 -46.68 11.78
N GLU A 162 21.60 -46.26 12.69
CA GLU A 162 22.87 -46.97 12.90
C GLU A 162 22.55 -48.45 13.10
N THR A 163 22.77 -49.26 12.06
CA THR A 163 22.88 -50.71 12.20
C THR A 163 24.10 -50.95 13.09
N ILE A 164 23.85 -51.18 14.38
CA ILE A 164 24.81 -51.80 15.28
C ILE A 164 25.06 -53.18 14.68
N VAL A 165 26.17 -53.32 13.95
CA VAL A 165 26.70 -54.62 13.56
C VAL A 165 27.30 -55.18 14.85
N GLU A 166 26.53 -56.03 15.54
CA GLU A 166 27.10 -56.91 16.57
C GLU A 166 28.10 -57.83 15.86
N GLU A 167 29.40 -57.50 15.98
CA GLU A 167 30.47 -58.44 15.76
C GLU A 167 30.30 -59.55 16.80
N VAL A 168 29.73 -60.68 16.37
CA VAL A 168 29.72 -61.91 17.17
C VAL A 168 31.16 -62.39 17.24
N GLU A 169 31.82 -62.07 18.35
CA GLU A 169 33.13 -62.62 18.72
C GLU A 169 32.95 -64.12 18.97
N GLU A 170 33.34 -64.95 18.00
CA GLU A 170 33.49 -66.40 18.19
C GLU A 170 34.64 -66.63 19.19
N VAL A 171 34.27 -66.79 20.47
CA VAL A 171 35.19 -67.25 21.50
C VAL A 171 35.46 -68.74 21.26
N GLU A 172 36.54 -69.04 20.55
CA GLU A 172 37.10 -70.39 20.46
C GLU A 172 37.64 -70.79 21.84
N VAL A 173 36.90 -71.66 22.53
CA VAL A 173 37.26 -72.19 23.85
C VAL A 173 38.44 -73.17 23.69
N PRO A 174 39.57 -72.99 24.39
CA PRO A 174 40.66 -73.95 24.34
C PRO A 174 40.30 -75.16 25.20
N GLN A 175 40.19 -76.35 24.59
CA GLN A 175 40.14 -77.59 25.36
C GLN A 175 41.55 -78.19 25.45
N SER A 176 42.07 -78.15 26.67
CA SER A 176 43.27 -78.84 27.14
C SER A 176 42.99 -80.32 27.43
N ASN A 177 43.98 -81.16 27.11
CA ASN A 177 44.17 -82.59 27.39
C ASN A 177 43.50 -83.61 26.46
#